data_AF-A0A094AUX3-F1
#
_entry.id   AF-A0A094AUX3-F1
#
_cell.length_a   1.000
_cell.length_b   1.000
_cell.length_c   1.000
_cell.angle_alpha   90.00
_cell.angle_beta   90.00
_cell.angle_gamma   90.00
#
_symmetry.space_group_name_H-M   'P 1'
#
loop_
_entity.id
_entity.type
_entity.pdbx_description
1 polymer ?
#
loop_
_entity_poly.entity_id
_entity_poly.type
_entity_poly.pdbx_seq_one_letter_code
_entity_poly.pdbx_strand_id
1 'polypeptide(L)'
;MMRIGQETLAGPPRGIMILPKSTLLALLPFFLATPSLAVSGNGKTTRYWDCCKPSCSWSDKASFSTGPVETCDKNNNVLADVNAKSGCENGGSAFMCGDQTPWAVSDSLAYGFAAVSIAGGTEASWCCACYELTFTSGPVSGKKMIVQATNTGGDLGSNHFDINMPGGGFGIFNGCTPQYGTPSTGWGEQYGGISSRSQCDAFPAALKAGCNWRFDWFKNADNPAVSFKSVACPRALTNKTGCVRSDDSPIGDANVPTAGANVPAASSKVPTASSKVPTPDANVPAASSKVPTPDANVPTPDANVPTPDANVPTPDANVPTAGANVPTAVTNVPSAGGSVPT
;
A
#
# COMPACT_ATOMS: atom_id res chain seq x y z
N MET A 1 -13.42 8.25 85.91
CA MET A 1 -14.52 9.23 85.77
C MET A 1 -13.95 10.62 85.99
N MET A 2 -13.62 11.35 84.92
CA MET A 2 -13.47 12.81 84.95
C MET A 2 -13.47 13.30 83.50
N ARG A 3 -14.45 14.14 83.17
CA ARG A 3 -14.68 14.75 81.86
C ARG A 3 -13.62 15.82 81.59
N ILE A 4 -13.12 15.90 80.35
CA ILE A 4 -12.45 17.08 79.81
C ILE A 4 -13.23 17.51 78.57
N GLY A 5 -13.59 18.80 78.53
CA GLY A 5 -14.55 19.40 77.63
C GLY A 5 -14.06 19.55 76.19
N GLN A 6 -15.05 19.64 75.29
CA GLN A 6 -14.89 20.01 73.90
C GLN A 6 -14.49 21.49 73.78
N GLU A 7 -13.36 21.76 73.14
CA GLU A 7 -13.05 23.06 72.58
C GLU A 7 -13.41 23.08 71.09
N THR A 8 -14.24 24.05 70.73
CA THR A 8 -14.68 24.38 69.38
C THR A 8 -13.55 25.12 68.67
N LEU A 9 -12.92 24.51 67.65
CA LEU A 9 -11.98 25.20 66.77
C LEU A 9 -12.69 25.65 65.48
N ALA A 10 -12.70 26.97 65.29
CA ALA A 10 -13.22 27.69 64.15
C ALA A 10 -12.47 27.32 62.85
N GLY A 11 -13.20 27.10 61.77
CA GLY A 11 -12.63 26.91 60.43
C GLY A 11 -12.17 28.24 59.79
N PRO A 12 -11.17 28.22 58.90
CA PRO A 12 -10.67 29.41 58.21
C PRO A 12 -11.66 29.91 57.14
N PRO A 13 -11.58 31.19 56.72
CA PRO A 13 -12.55 31.79 55.82
C PRO A 13 -12.46 31.16 54.42
N ARG A 14 -13.61 30.87 53.80
CA ARG A 14 -13.71 30.48 52.39
C ARG A 14 -13.35 31.67 51.51
N GLY A 15 -12.08 31.78 51.12
CA GLY A 15 -11.66 32.62 50.02
C GLY A 15 -12.16 32.03 48.70
N ILE A 16 -13.10 32.71 48.05
CA ILE A 16 -13.45 32.43 46.65
C ILE A 16 -12.27 32.87 45.80
N MET A 17 -11.42 31.91 45.42
CA MET A 17 -10.36 32.15 44.44
C MET A 17 -11.00 32.13 43.05
N ILE A 18 -11.31 33.32 42.53
CA ILE A 18 -11.69 33.50 41.13
C ILE A 18 -10.42 33.38 40.30
N LEU A 19 -10.18 32.20 39.70
CA LEU A 19 -9.13 32.06 38.70
C LEU A 19 -9.52 32.82 37.42
N PRO A 20 -8.65 33.69 36.87
CA PRO A 20 -8.91 34.36 35.62
C PRO A 20 -8.92 33.35 34.46
N LYS A 21 -9.97 33.40 33.63
CA LYS A 21 -10.26 32.50 32.50
C LYS A 21 -9.22 32.50 31.36
N SER A 22 -8.10 33.20 31.48
CA SER A 22 -7.22 33.50 30.35
C SER A 22 -5.88 32.76 30.36
N THR A 23 -5.68 31.78 31.25
CA THR A 23 -4.40 31.04 31.33
C THR A 23 -4.61 29.53 31.32
N LEU A 24 -5.48 29.04 30.43
CA LEU A 24 -5.67 27.59 30.22
C LEU A 24 -5.62 27.25 28.73
N LEU A 25 -4.61 27.75 28.01
CA LEU A 25 -4.42 27.47 26.59
C LEU A 25 -2.93 27.26 26.25
N ALA A 26 -2.24 26.38 26.97
CA ALA A 26 -0.86 25.99 26.61
C ALA A 26 -0.46 24.61 27.14
N LEU A 27 -1.40 23.67 27.24
CA LEU A 27 -1.12 22.25 27.40
C LEU A 27 -2.13 21.49 26.53
N LEU A 28 -2.01 21.65 25.21
CA LEU A 28 -2.56 20.65 24.30
C LEU A 28 -1.70 19.40 24.51
N PRO A 29 -2.24 18.27 25.01
CA PRO A 29 -1.54 17.03 24.82
C PRO A 29 -1.51 16.83 23.31
N PHE A 30 -0.34 16.56 22.77
CA PHE A 30 -0.24 15.78 21.54
C PHE A 30 -0.94 14.45 21.87
N PHE A 31 -2.27 14.39 21.70
CA PHE A 31 -3.01 13.15 21.73
C PHE A 31 -2.51 12.37 20.52
N LEU A 32 -1.44 11.60 20.72
CA LEU A 32 -1.21 10.40 19.95
C LEU A 32 -2.55 9.65 20.02
N ALA A 33 -3.29 9.64 18.91
CA ALA A 33 -4.50 8.88 18.76
C ALA A 33 -4.13 7.40 18.86
N THR A 34 -3.98 6.91 20.08
CA THR A 34 -3.79 5.49 20.36
C THR A 34 -5.18 4.86 20.31
N PRO A 35 -5.39 3.82 19.47
CA PRO A 35 -6.65 3.08 19.51
C PRO A 35 -6.90 2.56 20.93
N SER A 36 -8.18 2.45 21.32
CA SER A 36 -8.60 2.17 22.70
C SER A 36 -8.06 0.84 23.26
N LEU A 37 -7.55 -0.03 22.38
CA LEU A 37 -6.89 -1.29 22.71
C LEU A 37 -5.48 -1.30 22.12
N ALA A 38 -4.55 -0.59 22.77
CA ALA A 38 -3.14 -0.64 22.44
C ALA A 38 -2.60 -2.06 22.71
N VAL A 39 -2.50 -2.89 21.67
CA VAL A 39 -1.96 -4.26 21.75
C VAL A 39 -0.66 -4.36 20.96
N SER A 40 0.29 -5.11 21.50
CA SER A 40 1.57 -5.38 20.83
C SER A 40 2.12 -6.72 21.27
N GLY A 41 3.07 -7.25 20.52
CA GLY A 41 3.71 -8.49 20.86
C GLY A 41 4.52 -9.08 19.71
N ASN A 42 4.87 -10.34 19.86
CA ASN A 42 5.43 -11.15 18.77
C ASN A 42 4.31 -11.98 18.15
N GLY A 43 4.45 -12.26 16.87
CA GLY A 43 3.49 -13.03 16.11
C GLY A 43 4.12 -13.85 14.99
N LYS A 44 3.28 -14.67 14.39
CA LYS A 44 3.60 -15.48 13.21
C LYS A 44 2.81 -14.96 12.03
N THR A 45 3.29 -15.24 10.83
CA THR A 45 2.56 -14.96 9.60
C THR A 45 2.35 -16.21 8.78
N THR A 46 1.27 -16.21 8.03
CA THR A 46 1.08 -17.08 6.87
C THR A 46 0.65 -16.22 5.69
N ARG A 47 0.23 -16.86 4.60
CA ARG A 47 -0.24 -16.23 3.38
C ARG A 47 -1.47 -16.96 2.87
N TYR A 48 -2.47 -16.21 2.41
CA TYR A 48 -3.65 -16.79 1.79
C TYR A 48 -4.34 -15.83 0.82
N TRP A 49 -5.17 -16.40 -0.05
CA TRP A 49 -6.21 -15.71 -0.79
C TRP A 49 -7.25 -16.72 -1.24
N ASP A 50 -8.34 -16.83 -0.50
CA ASP A 50 -9.43 -17.79 -0.74
C ASP A 50 -10.63 -17.19 -1.48
N CYS A 51 -10.59 -15.87 -1.73
CA CYS A 51 -11.66 -15.06 -2.30
C CYS A 51 -12.95 -14.97 -1.47
N CYS A 52 -13.01 -15.59 -0.30
CA CYS A 52 -14.20 -15.59 0.53
C CYS A 52 -14.58 -14.17 0.97
N LYS A 53 -15.86 -13.96 1.28
CA LYS A 53 -16.29 -12.79 2.05
C LYS A 53 -15.49 -12.75 3.38
N PRO A 54 -14.75 -11.67 3.67
CA PRO A 54 -14.03 -11.52 4.93
C PRO A 54 -14.99 -11.51 6.13
N SER A 55 -14.60 -12.09 7.27
CA SER A 55 -15.46 -12.13 8.45
C SER A 55 -15.81 -10.75 9.00
N CYS A 56 -14.94 -9.76 8.89
CA CYS A 56 -15.22 -8.38 9.34
C CYS A 56 -16.17 -7.61 8.40
N SER A 57 -16.69 -8.27 7.36
CA SER A 57 -17.70 -7.72 6.44
C SER A 57 -19.14 -7.90 6.95
N TRP A 58 -19.33 -8.56 8.10
CA TRP A 58 -20.62 -8.68 8.75
C TRP A 58 -20.84 -7.53 9.76
N SER A 59 -22.03 -6.94 9.74
CA SER A 59 -22.33 -5.70 10.46
C SER A 59 -22.24 -5.78 11.99
N ASP A 60 -22.34 -6.97 12.56
CA ASP A 60 -22.37 -7.22 14.01
C ASP A 60 -20.98 -7.56 14.60
N LYS A 61 -19.92 -7.44 13.81
CA LYS A 61 -18.59 -7.94 14.19
C LYS A 61 -17.77 -6.99 15.02
N ALA A 62 -17.96 -5.68 14.90
CA ALA A 62 -17.34 -4.66 15.74
C ALA A 62 -18.16 -3.38 15.71
N SER A 63 -17.73 -2.37 16.47
CA SER A 63 -18.30 -1.02 16.38
C SER A 63 -17.59 -0.25 15.27
N PHE A 64 -18.34 0.15 14.24
CA PHE A 64 -17.82 0.86 13.08
C PHE A 64 -18.37 2.30 13.01
N SER A 65 -17.56 3.23 12.51
CA SER A 65 -17.98 4.60 12.21
C SER A 65 -18.46 4.77 10.76
N THR A 66 -17.99 3.94 9.83
CA THR A 66 -18.37 3.98 8.40
C THR A 66 -19.14 2.74 7.93
N GLY A 67 -18.95 1.59 8.57
CA GLY A 67 -19.55 0.30 8.19
C GLY A 67 -18.53 -0.84 8.31
N PRO A 68 -18.96 -2.11 8.09
CA PRO A 68 -18.06 -3.25 8.04
C PRO A 68 -17.18 -3.22 6.78
N VAL A 69 -16.28 -4.18 6.63
CA VAL A 69 -15.47 -4.33 5.41
C VAL A 69 -16.38 -4.53 4.18
N GLU A 70 -16.13 -3.72 3.15
CA GLU A 70 -16.81 -3.83 1.87
C GLU A 70 -16.48 -5.16 1.18
N THR A 71 -17.48 -5.71 0.50
CA THR A 71 -17.38 -6.93 -0.29
C THR A 71 -17.74 -6.65 -1.73
N CYS A 72 -17.29 -7.51 -2.63
CA CYS A 72 -17.53 -7.35 -4.05
C CYS A 72 -18.27 -8.54 -4.66
N ASP A 73 -18.96 -8.29 -5.76
CA ASP A 73 -19.45 -9.34 -6.64
C ASP A 73 -18.29 -10.04 -7.38
N LYS A 74 -18.62 -11.03 -8.21
CA LYS A 74 -17.61 -11.77 -8.99
C LYS A 74 -16.80 -10.92 -9.98
N ASN A 75 -17.28 -9.72 -10.31
CA ASN A 75 -16.64 -8.81 -11.24
C ASN A 75 -15.87 -7.69 -10.53
N ASN A 76 -15.72 -7.76 -9.20
CA ASN A 76 -15.10 -6.72 -8.36
C ASN A 76 -15.90 -5.41 -8.26
N ASN A 77 -17.23 -5.47 -8.42
CA ASN A 77 -18.09 -4.33 -8.07
C ASN A 77 -18.47 -4.41 -6.59
N VAL A 78 -18.31 -3.31 -5.85
CA VAL A 78 -18.72 -3.25 -4.43
C VAL A 78 -20.21 -3.53 -4.29
N LEU A 79 -20.56 -4.42 -3.36
CA LEU A 79 -21.92 -4.81 -3.04
C LEU A 79 -22.53 -3.84 -2.03
N ALA A 80 -23.70 -3.28 -2.35
CA ALA A 80 -24.47 -2.48 -1.41
C ALA A 80 -25.08 -3.32 -0.28
N ASP A 81 -25.38 -4.60 -0.53
CA ASP A 81 -25.90 -5.52 0.48
C ASP A 81 -24.75 -6.13 1.30
N VAL A 82 -24.50 -5.53 2.47
CA VAL A 82 -23.51 -6.01 3.44
C VAL A 82 -23.83 -7.41 3.99
N ASN A 83 -25.08 -7.87 3.88
CA ASN A 83 -25.51 -9.18 4.35
C ASN A 83 -25.51 -10.23 3.23
N ALA A 84 -25.07 -9.88 2.02
CA ALA A 84 -24.91 -10.83 0.93
C ALA A 84 -24.06 -12.01 1.38
N LYS A 85 -24.53 -13.22 1.05
CA LYS A 85 -23.93 -14.48 1.48
C LYS A 85 -22.55 -14.68 0.83
N SER A 86 -21.60 -15.22 1.58
CA SER A 86 -20.24 -15.46 1.08
C SER A 86 -20.24 -16.39 -0.13
N GLY A 87 -19.48 -16.08 -1.17
CA GLY A 87 -19.27 -16.95 -2.32
C GLY A 87 -18.55 -18.26 -1.99
N CYS A 88 -18.01 -18.40 -0.78
CA CYS A 88 -17.52 -19.67 -0.23
C CYS A 88 -18.62 -20.55 0.37
N GLU A 89 -19.85 -20.06 0.39
CA GLU A 89 -21.02 -20.82 0.80
C GLU A 89 -21.94 -21.08 -0.40
N ASN A 90 -22.71 -22.17 -0.35
CA ASN A 90 -23.60 -22.52 -1.44
C ASN A 90 -24.60 -21.39 -1.77
N GLY A 91 -24.60 -20.93 -3.03
CA GLY A 91 -25.46 -19.87 -3.53
C GLY A 91 -25.06 -18.44 -3.12
N GLY A 92 -23.87 -18.24 -2.53
CA GLY A 92 -23.40 -16.91 -2.19
C GLY A 92 -22.80 -16.14 -3.37
N SER A 93 -22.75 -14.82 -3.22
CA SER A 93 -22.36 -13.87 -4.27
C SER A 93 -21.35 -12.82 -3.80
N ALA A 94 -21.03 -12.79 -2.51
CA ALA A 94 -20.09 -11.85 -1.93
C ALA A 94 -18.68 -12.44 -1.79
N PHE A 95 -17.70 -11.73 -2.33
CA PHE A 95 -16.29 -12.10 -2.33
C PHE A 95 -15.45 -10.96 -1.74
N MET A 96 -14.21 -11.27 -1.36
CA MET A 96 -13.23 -10.23 -1.06
C MET A 96 -12.95 -9.38 -2.32
N CYS A 97 -12.93 -8.06 -2.16
CA CYS A 97 -12.64 -7.15 -3.26
C CYS A 97 -11.18 -7.27 -3.73
N GLY A 98 -10.97 -7.25 -5.04
CA GLY A 98 -9.65 -7.43 -5.64
C GLY A 98 -8.67 -6.28 -5.39
N ASP A 99 -9.14 -5.15 -4.86
CA ASP A 99 -8.28 -4.04 -4.44
C ASP A 99 -7.85 -4.12 -2.96
N GLN A 100 -8.40 -5.08 -2.20
CA GLN A 100 -7.97 -5.46 -0.85
C GLN A 100 -6.74 -6.39 -0.87
N THR A 101 -5.78 -6.05 -1.74
CA THR A 101 -4.49 -6.74 -1.94
C THR A 101 -3.33 -5.89 -1.41
N PRO A 102 -2.16 -6.48 -1.11
CA PRO A 102 -1.03 -5.75 -0.55
C PRO A 102 -0.27 -4.96 -1.62
N TRP A 103 0.41 -3.90 -1.21
CA TRP A 103 1.26 -3.08 -2.08
C TRP A 103 2.45 -2.47 -1.33
N ALA A 104 3.50 -2.16 -2.08
CA ALA A 104 4.66 -1.44 -1.56
C ALA A 104 4.38 0.06 -1.52
N VAL A 105 4.69 0.70 -0.39
CA VAL A 105 4.71 2.17 -0.24
C VAL A 105 6.12 2.69 -0.50
N SER A 106 7.13 1.95 -0.05
CA SER A 106 8.54 2.16 -0.33
C SER A 106 9.28 0.81 -0.27
N ASP A 107 10.60 0.80 -0.45
CA ASP A 107 11.38 -0.43 -0.28
C ASP A 107 11.32 -1.00 1.15
N SER A 108 11.01 -0.18 2.16
CA SER A 108 10.98 -0.58 3.58
C SER A 108 9.58 -0.65 4.18
N LEU A 109 8.55 -0.16 3.48
CA LEU A 109 7.18 -0.12 3.96
C LEU A 109 6.21 -0.68 2.91
N ALA A 110 5.33 -1.58 3.34
CA ALA A 110 4.17 -2.03 2.59
C ALA A 110 2.87 -1.78 3.36
N TYR A 111 1.76 -1.70 2.65
CA TYR A 111 0.41 -1.75 3.22
C TYR A 111 -0.33 -2.98 2.69
N GLY A 112 -1.29 -3.47 3.45
CA GLY A 112 -2.15 -4.57 3.01
C GLY A 112 -3.19 -4.97 4.04
N PHE A 113 -3.63 -6.22 3.95
CA PHE A 113 -4.73 -6.76 4.74
C PHE A 113 -4.34 -8.11 5.29
N ALA A 114 -4.99 -8.52 6.38
CA ALA A 114 -4.74 -9.83 6.98
C ALA A 114 -6.02 -10.40 7.60
N ALA A 115 -6.10 -11.73 7.63
CA ALA A 115 -6.88 -12.41 8.66
C ALA A 115 -6.05 -12.45 9.96
N VAL A 116 -6.68 -12.16 11.09
CA VAL A 116 -5.95 -11.94 12.35
C VAL A 116 -6.57 -12.75 13.49
N SER A 117 -5.70 -13.25 14.37
CA SER A 117 -6.06 -13.80 15.68
C SER A 117 -5.10 -13.24 16.73
N ILE A 118 -5.58 -12.32 17.58
CA ILE A 118 -4.77 -11.66 18.63
C ILE A 118 -5.07 -12.28 19.99
N ALA A 119 -4.01 -12.60 20.74
CA ALA A 119 -4.12 -13.15 22.08
C ALA A 119 -4.94 -12.21 23.00
N GLY A 120 -5.94 -12.77 23.67
CA GLY A 120 -6.82 -12.02 24.57
C GLY A 120 -7.84 -11.11 23.87
N GLY A 121 -7.91 -11.15 22.53
CA GLY A 121 -8.88 -10.42 21.73
C GLY A 121 -10.02 -11.29 21.22
N THR A 122 -10.98 -10.63 20.57
CA THR A 122 -12.08 -11.22 19.80
C THR A 122 -12.25 -10.45 18.48
N GLU A 123 -13.14 -10.92 17.59
CA GLU A 123 -13.47 -10.19 16.35
C GLU A 123 -13.85 -8.72 16.63
N ALA A 124 -14.60 -8.47 17.70
CA ALA A 124 -14.97 -7.11 18.12
C ALA A 124 -13.76 -6.22 18.41
N SER A 125 -12.66 -6.80 18.89
CA SER A 125 -11.44 -6.08 19.20
C SER A 125 -10.54 -5.81 17.99
N TRP A 126 -10.47 -6.74 17.03
CA TRP A 126 -9.53 -6.61 15.90
C TRP A 126 -10.17 -6.25 14.58
N CYS A 127 -11.47 -6.48 14.37
CA CYS A 127 -12.08 -6.18 13.07
C CYS A 127 -11.90 -4.70 12.72
N CYS A 128 -11.31 -4.50 11.56
CA CYS A 128 -10.90 -3.22 10.98
C CYS A 128 -9.83 -2.43 11.76
N ALA A 129 -9.20 -3.04 12.77
CA ALA A 129 -8.04 -2.47 13.44
C ALA A 129 -6.81 -2.59 12.54
N CYS A 130 -5.85 -1.68 12.71
CA CYS A 130 -4.59 -1.71 11.99
C CYS A 130 -3.42 -2.07 12.88
N TYR A 131 -2.46 -2.78 12.30
CA TYR A 131 -1.25 -3.25 12.99
C TYR A 131 -0.03 -2.93 12.15
N GLU A 132 0.97 -2.28 12.73
CA GLU A 132 2.31 -2.20 12.15
C GLU A 132 3.05 -3.48 12.52
N LEU A 133 3.35 -4.28 11.51
CA LEU A 133 4.21 -5.47 11.59
C LEU A 133 5.63 -5.04 11.25
N THR A 134 6.60 -5.43 12.08
CA THR A 134 8.01 -5.41 11.75
C THR A 134 8.47 -6.85 11.59
N PHE A 135 8.90 -7.24 10.39
CA PHE A 135 9.38 -8.60 10.14
C PHE A 135 10.69 -8.84 10.89
N THR A 136 10.80 -9.99 11.55
CA THR A 136 11.95 -10.37 12.39
C THR A 136 12.71 -11.58 11.84
N SER A 137 12.24 -12.19 10.75
CA SER A 137 12.93 -13.28 10.07
C SER A 137 12.70 -13.27 8.55
N GLY A 138 13.40 -14.15 7.83
CA GLY A 138 13.29 -14.29 6.38
C GLY A 138 13.93 -13.14 5.58
N PRO A 139 13.79 -13.14 4.25
CA PRO A 139 14.43 -12.16 3.36
C PRO A 139 13.86 -10.74 3.48
N VAL A 140 12.78 -10.57 4.24
CA VAL A 140 12.12 -9.29 4.52
C VAL A 140 12.38 -8.76 5.93
N SER A 141 13.25 -9.42 6.70
CA SER A 141 13.58 -9.00 8.07
C SER A 141 14.00 -7.52 8.12
N GLY A 142 13.44 -6.78 9.09
CA GLY A 142 13.61 -5.34 9.25
C GLY A 142 12.66 -4.47 8.42
N LYS A 143 12.00 -5.01 7.39
CA LYS A 143 10.93 -4.28 6.69
C LYS A 143 9.67 -4.18 7.55
N LYS A 144 8.83 -3.20 7.24
CA LYS A 144 7.56 -2.95 7.92
C LYS A 144 6.38 -3.13 6.99
N MET A 145 5.28 -3.61 7.53
CA MET A 145 4.00 -3.69 6.83
C MET A 145 2.89 -3.20 7.76
N ILE A 146 2.06 -2.25 7.34
CA ILE A 146 0.82 -1.93 8.07
C ILE A 146 -0.31 -2.71 7.44
N VAL A 147 -1.00 -3.52 8.24
CA VAL A 147 -2.14 -4.31 7.80
C VAL A 147 -3.42 -3.84 8.49
N GLN A 148 -4.53 -3.80 7.75
CA GLN A 148 -5.85 -3.76 8.34
C GLN A 148 -6.40 -5.18 8.48
N ALA A 149 -6.92 -5.52 9.66
CA ALA A 149 -7.56 -6.81 9.90
C ALA A 149 -8.97 -6.83 9.28
N THR A 150 -9.15 -7.64 8.24
CA THR A 150 -10.41 -7.77 7.51
C THR A 150 -11.10 -9.10 7.75
N ASN A 151 -10.39 -10.08 8.30
CA ASN A 151 -10.91 -11.42 8.55
C ASN A 151 -10.36 -11.97 9.86
N THR A 152 -10.95 -13.07 10.31
CA THR A 152 -10.44 -13.89 11.42
C THR A 152 -9.97 -15.21 10.86
N GLY A 153 -8.75 -15.61 11.17
CA GLY A 153 -8.30 -16.98 10.90
C GLY A 153 -8.62 -17.87 12.10
N GLY A 154 -9.72 -18.61 12.03
CA GLY A 154 -10.23 -19.44 13.14
C GLY A 154 -9.35 -20.66 13.47
N ASP A 155 -8.44 -21.03 12.58
CA ASP A 155 -7.44 -22.08 12.72
C ASP A 155 -6.07 -21.55 13.19
N LEU A 156 -5.93 -20.23 13.30
CA LEU A 156 -4.65 -19.61 13.61
C LEU A 156 -4.38 -19.60 15.11
N GLY A 157 -3.13 -19.89 15.47
CA GLY A 157 -2.67 -19.76 16.85
C GLY A 157 -2.69 -18.30 17.33
N SER A 158 -2.39 -18.09 18.61
CA SER A 158 -2.33 -16.75 19.19
C SER A 158 -1.31 -15.84 18.49
N ASN A 159 -1.70 -14.59 18.24
CA ASN A 159 -0.90 -13.55 17.56
C ASN A 159 -0.45 -13.99 16.16
N HIS A 160 -1.41 -14.30 15.31
CA HIS A 160 -1.17 -14.73 13.94
C HIS A 160 -1.78 -13.75 12.95
N PHE A 161 -1.02 -13.42 11.91
CA PHE A 161 -1.46 -12.60 10.78
C PHE A 161 -1.36 -13.42 9.48
N ASP A 162 -2.49 -13.91 8.98
CA ASP A 162 -2.54 -14.57 7.68
C ASP A 162 -2.69 -13.50 6.60
N ILE A 163 -1.58 -13.16 5.94
CA ILE A 163 -1.50 -11.97 5.09
C ILE A 163 -2.21 -12.25 3.76
N ASN A 164 -3.13 -11.37 3.40
CA ASN A 164 -3.85 -11.45 2.13
C ASN A 164 -2.85 -11.24 1.00
N MET A 165 -2.61 -12.27 0.18
CA MET A 165 -1.80 -12.15 -1.03
C MET A 165 -2.33 -13.12 -2.10
N PRO A 166 -2.83 -12.61 -3.24
CA PRO A 166 -3.28 -13.46 -4.33
C PRO A 166 -2.23 -14.50 -4.72
N GLY A 167 -2.66 -15.76 -4.76
CA GLY A 167 -1.76 -16.89 -5.00
C GLY A 167 -0.99 -17.35 -3.76
N GLY A 168 -1.34 -16.90 -2.56
CA GLY A 168 -0.83 -17.41 -1.28
C GLY A 168 -1.38 -18.80 -0.89
N GLY A 169 -2.35 -19.31 -1.63
CA GLY A 169 -3.07 -20.55 -1.34
C GLY A 169 -4.49 -20.26 -0.89
N PHE A 170 -5.41 -21.17 -1.21
CA PHE A 170 -6.82 -21.07 -0.82
C PHE A 170 -7.02 -21.42 0.66
N GLY A 171 -6.22 -22.34 1.20
CA GLY A 171 -6.42 -22.85 2.53
C GLY A 171 -7.65 -23.77 2.60
N ILE A 172 -8.44 -23.64 3.66
CA ILE A 172 -9.59 -24.51 3.93
C ILE A 172 -10.73 -24.27 2.93
N PHE A 173 -10.96 -23.02 2.54
CA PHE A 173 -12.06 -22.62 1.67
C PHE A 173 -11.55 -22.23 0.28
N ASN A 174 -12.40 -22.35 -0.74
CA ASN A 174 -12.08 -21.90 -2.10
C ASN A 174 -13.29 -21.22 -2.74
N GLY A 175 -13.38 -19.91 -2.55
CA GLY A 175 -14.30 -19.02 -3.26
C GLY A 175 -13.76 -18.56 -4.61
N CYS A 176 -12.47 -18.78 -4.89
CA CYS A 176 -11.84 -18.29 -6.12
C CYS A 176 -12.30 -19.06 -7.35
N THR A 177 -12.50 -20.38 -7.23
CA THR A 177 -13.08 -21.20 -8.30
C THR A 177 -14.46 -20.69 -8.71
N PRO A 178 -15.45 -20.52 -7.80
CA PRO A 178 -16.75 -19.96 -8.19
C PRO A 178 -16.69 -18.47 -8.60
N GLN A 179 -15.75 -17.67 -8.08
CA GLN A 179 -15.64 -16.26 -8.47
C GLN A 179 -15.13 -16.09 -9.91
N TYR A 180 -14.01 -16.75 -10.24
CA TYR A 180 -13.25 -16.51 -11.46
C TYR A 180 -13.31 -17.66 -12.47
N GLY A 181 -14.00 -18.75 -12.14
CA GLY A 181 -14.02 -19.97 -12.98
C GLY A 181 -12.67 -20.68 -13.06
N THR A 182 -11.76 -20.41 -12.12
CA THR A 182 -10.43 -21.04 -12.10
C THR A 182 -10.50 -22.47 -11.57
N PRO A 183 -9.76 -23.44 -12.13
CA PRO A 183 -9.64 -24.77 -11.54
C PRO A 183 -9.15 -24.70 -10.09
N SER A 184 -9.57 -25.64 -9.23
CA SER A 184 -9.15 -25.69 -7.83
C SER A 184 -7.65 -25.93 -7.62
N THR A 185 -6.94 -26.32 -8.67
CA THR A 185 -5.47 -26.46 -8.71
C THR A 185 -4.79 -25.37 -9.55
N GLY A 186 -5.58 -24.43 -10.10
CA GLY A 186 -5.12 -23.46 -11.09
C GLY A 186 -4.15 -22.42 -10.54
N TRP A 187 -4.18 -22.16 -9.23
CA TRP A 187 -3.35 -21.15 -8.56
C TRP A 187 -2.34 -21.74 -7.57
N GLY A 188 -1.84 -22.93 -7.90
CA GLY A 188 -0.79 -23.62 -7.14
C GLY A 188 -1.35 -24.50 -6.03
N GLU A 189 -0.52 -24.74 -5.02
CA GLU A 189 -0.85 -25.63 -3.91
C GLU A 189 -1.99 -25.06 -3.06
N GLN A 190 -2.82 -25.93 -2.50
CA GLN A 190 -3.93 -25.52 -1.63
C GLN A 190 -3.44 -24.63 -0.47
N TYR A 191 -2.30 -24.96 0.11
CA TYR A 191 -1.60 -24.16 1.12
C TYR A 191 -0.27 -23.68 0.57
N GLY A 192 -0.02 -22.36 0.63
CA GLY A 192 1.20 -21.74 0.10
C GLY A 192 1.11 -21.32 -1.36
N GLY A 193 0.15 -21.85 -2.13
CA GLY A 193 -0.22 -21.38 -3.47
C GLY A 193 0.86 -21.54 -4.51
N ILE A 194 1.04 -20.54 -5.36
CA ILE A 194 2.02 -20.57 -6.46
C ILE A 194 3.46 -20.51 -5.94
N SER A 195 4.40 -21.02 -6.75
CA SER A 195 5.82 -21.12 -6.39
C SER A 195 6.73 -20.18 -7.18
N SER A 196 6.21 -19.54 -8.24
CA SER A 196 6.98 -18.64 -9.10
C SER A 196 6.18 -17.40 -9.51
N ARG A 197 6.88 -16.28 -9.68
CA ARG A 197 6.29 -14.99 -10.07
C ARG A 197 5.55 -15.05 -11.41
N SER A 198 6.05 -15.80 -12.38
CA SER A 198 5.43 -15.92 -13.71
C SER A 198 4.04 -16.55 -13.67
N GLN A 199 3.69 -17.31 -12.62
CA GLN A 199 2.34 -17.83 -12.45
C GLN A 199 1.31 -16.72 -12.21
N CYS A 200 1.73 -15.52 -11.77
CA CYS A 200 0.86 -14.35 -11.65
C CYS A 200 0.29 -13.89 -13.02
N ASP A 201 0.89 -14.27 -14.15
CA ASP A 201 0.40 -13.87 -15.47
C ASP A 201 -0.98 -14.46 -15.78
N ALA A 202 -1.31 -15.60 -15.17
CA ALA A 202 -2.60 -16.27 -15.28
C ALA A 202 -3.69 -15.70 -14.34
N PHE A 203 -3.36 -14.77 -13.45
CA PHE A 203 -4.33 -14.21 -12.51
C PHE A 203 -5.28 -13.19 -13.15
N PRO A 204 -6.50 -13.02 -12.63
CA PRO A 204 -7.38 -11.91 -12.99
C PRO A 204 -6.65 -10.57 -12.81
N ALA A 205 -6.92 -9.59 -13.69
CA ALA A 205 -6.21 -8.32 -13.72
C ALA A 205 -6.16 -7.62 -12.35
N ALA A 206 -7.27 -7.63 -11.61
CA ALA A 206 -7.37 -7.04 -10.28
C ALA A 206 -6.38 -7.66 -9.26
N LEU A 207 -6.03 -8.94 -9.42
CA LEU A 207 -5.20 -9.68 -8.46
C LEU A 207 -3.73 -9.73 -8.83
N LYS A 208 -3.37 -9.40 -10.08
CA LYS A 208 -1.98 -9.52 -10.58
C LYS A 208 -0.99 -8.68 -9.77
N ALA A 209 -1.36 -7.45 -9.38
CA ALA A 209 -0.48 -6.56 -8.63
C ALA A 209 -0.16 -7.14 -7.24
N GLY A 210 -1.17 -7.59 -6.50
CA GLY A 210 -0.99 -8.26 -5.21
C GLY A 210 -0.21 -9.57 -5.33
N CYS A 211 -0.44 -10.34 -6.40
CA CYS A 211 0.33 -11.55 -6.69
C CYS A 211 1.82 -11.23 -6.91
N ASN A 212 2.13 -10.25 -7.76
CA ASN A 212 3.51 -9.83 -8.03
C ASN A 212 4.20 -9.27 -6.77
N TRP A 213 3.48 -8.53 -5.93
CA TRP A 213 3.99 -8.00 -4.66
C TRP A 213 4.63 -9.08 -3.78
N ARG A 214 4.03 -10.29 -3.74
CA ARG A 214 4.56 -11.44 -2.99
C ARG A 214 6.00 -11.76 -3.38
N PHE A 215 6.32 -11.74 -4.67
CA PHE A 215 7.66 -12.06 -5.17
C PHE A 215 8.59 -10.84 -5.19
N ASP A 216 8.03 -9.65 -5.37
CA ASP A 216 8.80 -8.43 -5.59
C ASP A 216 9.23 -7.77 -4.27
N TRP A 217 8.29 -7.26 -3.49
CA TRP A 217 8.59 -6.55 -2.24
C TRP A 217 8.76 -7.53 -1.09
N PHE A 218 7.87 -8.54 -1.03
CA PHE A 218 7.87 -9.53 0.03
C PHE A 218 8.89 -10.65 -0.19
N LYS A 219 9.63 -10.62 -1.31
CA LYS A 219 10.76 -11.52 -1.63
C LYS A 219 10.43 -13.00 -1.49
N ASN A 220 9.17 -13.36 -1.73
CA ASN A 220 8.61 -14.70 -1.54
C ASN A 220 8.98 -15.30 -0.17
N ALA A 221 9.00 -14.46 0.88
CA ALA A 221 9.31 -14.90 2.23
C ALA A 221 8.31 -15.98 2.68
N ASP A 222 8.83 -17.07 3.23
CA ASP A 222 8.00 -18.16 3.73
C ASP A 222 7.72 -17.96 5.21
N ASN A 223 6.50 -17.50 5.52
CA ASN A 223 5.97 -17.35 6.88
C ASN A 223 6.92 -16.61 7.85
N PRO A 224 7.42 -15.41 7.50
CA PRO A 224 8.33 -14.66 8.35
C PRO A 224 7.68 -14.33 9.70
N ALA A 225 8.46 -14.41 10.78
CA ALA A 225 8.03 -13.97 12.09
C ALA A 225 7.94 -12.44 12.13
N VAL A 226 7.13 -11.91 13.05
CA VAL A 226 6.93 -10.47 13.22
C VAL A 226 6.94 -10.08 14.69
N SER A 227 7.36 -8.85 14.98
CA SER A 227 6.81 -8.10 16.10
C SER A 227 5.71 -7.17 15.58
N PHE A 228 4.69 -6.90 16.37
CA PHE A 228 3.58 -6.05 15.96
C PHE A 228 3.15 -5.09 17.06
N LYS A 229 2.50 -4.00 16.64
CA LYS A 229 1.78 -3.08 17.51
C LYS A 229 0.54 -2.56 16.79
N SER A 230 -0.55 -2.34 17.50
CA SER A 230 -1.72 -1.63 17.00
C SER A 230 -1.35 -0.18 16.67
N VAL A 231 -1.88 0.33 15.56
CA VAL A 231 -1.70 1.70 15.09
C VAL A 231 -3.02 2.26 14.58
N ALA A 232 -3.14 3.59 14.52
CA ALA A 232 -4.24 4.21 13.80
C ALA A 232 -4.21 3.81 12.31
N CYS A 233 -5.36 3.52 11.72
CA CYS A 233 -5.37 3.05 10.34
C CYS A 233 -4.96 4.16 9.36
N PRO A 234 -4.01 3.91 8.44
CA PRO A 234 -3.82 4.78 7.29
C PRO A 234 -5.09 4.87 6.44
N ARG A 235 -5.45 6.09 5.98
CA ARG A 235 -6.58 6.27 5.04
C ARG A 235 -6.44 5.45 3.76
N ALA A 236 -5.21 5.21 3.33
CA ALA A 236 -4.93 4.36 2.17
C ALA A 236 -5.44 2.91 2.33
N LEU A 237 -5.59 2.42 3.56
CA LEU A 237 -6.20 1.12 3.87
C LEU A 237 -7.72 1.24 4.02
N THR A 238 -8.20 2.16 4.85
CA THR A 238 -9.63 2.28 5.14
C THR A 238 -10.46 2.70 3.92
N ASN A 239 -9.87 3.43 2.97
CA ASN A 239 -10.53 3.79 1.72
C ASN A 239 -10.77 2.59 0.78
N LYS A 240 -10.00 1.49 0.94
CA LYS A 240 -10.16 0.26 0.14
C LYS A 240 -11.16 -0.71 0.76
N THR A 241 -11.35 -0.65 2.06
CA THR A 241 -12.25 -1.54 2.78
C THR A 241 -13.57 -0.87 3.15
N GLY A 242 -13.67 0.45 3.03
CA GLY A 242 -14.79 1.22 3.56
C GLY A 242 -14.94 1.13 5.09
N CYS A 243 -14.01 0.46 5.80
CA CYS A 243 -14.18 0.12 7.20
C CYS A 243 -13.27 0.95 8.10
N VAL A 244 -13.89 1.69 9.01
CA VAL A 244 -13.24 2.45 10.08
C VAL A 244 -13.93 2.09 11.39
N ARG A 245 -13.13 1.77 12.41
CA ARG A 245 -13.66 1.49 13.75
C ARG A 245 -14.15 2.77 14.41
N SER A 246 -15.12 2.67 15.32
CA SER A 246 -15.60 3.81 16.11
C SER A 246 -14.54 4.38 17.07
N ASP A 247 -13.54 3.57 17.44
CA ASP A 247 -12.44 3.93 18.32
C ASP A 247 -11.12 4.24 17.58
N ASP A 248 -11.18 4.40 16.26
CA ASP A 248 -10.04 4.78 15.42
C ASP A 248 -10.20 6.18 14.81
N SER A 249 -9.07 6.83 14.55
CA SER A 249 -9.01 8.11 13.85
C SER A 249 -8.00 7.99 12.70
N PRO A 250 -8.45 7.65 11.48
CA PRO A 250 -7.55 7.35 10.39
C PRO A 250 -6.60 8.48 10.02
N ILE A 251 -5.34 8.13 9.77
CA ILE A 251 -4.23 9.07 9.54
C ILE A 251 -3.74 9.07 8.09
N GLY A 252 -3.02 10.14 7.73
CA GLY A 252 -2.37 10.30 6.42
C GLY A 252 -3.32 10.74 5.30
N ASP A 253 -2.74 11.16 4.18
CA ASP A 253 -3.49 11.59 3.01
C ASP A 253 -4.05 10.40 2.23
N ALA A 254 -5.25 10.57 1.65
CA ALA A 254 -5.91 9.55 0.83
C ALA A 254 -5.11 9.15 -0.44
N ASN A 255 -4.11 9.94 -0.82
CA ASN A 255 -3.35 9.84 -2.06
C ASN A 255 -1.85 9.66 -1.80
N VAL A 256 -1.43 8.66 -1.03
CA VAL A 256 0.00 8.28 -1.00
C VAL A 256 0.32 7.70 -2.39
N PRO A 257 1.12 8.38 -3.25
CA PRO A 257 1.33 7.92 -4.61
C PRO A 257 2.15 6.63 -4.58
N THR A 258 1.63 5.59 -5.22
CA THR A 258 2.43 4.44 -5.63
C THR A 258 3.54 4.95 -6.56
N ALA A 259 4.80 4.68 -6.24
CA ALA A 259 5.89 4.92 -7.19
C ALA A 259 5.67 4.01 -8.41
N GLY A 260 5.18 4.58 -9.51
CA GLY A 260 5.06 3.91 -10.81
C GLY A 260 3.65 3.85 -11.41
N ALA A 261 3.00 4.99 -11.66
CA ALA A 261 2.06 5.15 -12.77
C ALA A 261 1.72 6.64 -12.96
N ASN A 262 2.18 7.25 -14.05
CA ASN A 262 1.68 8.55 -14.48
C ASN A 262 0.24 8.40 -14.97
N VAL A 263 -0.74 8.99 -14.27
CA VAL A 263 -2.03 9.35 -14.86
C VAL A 263 -2.43 10.75 -14.35
N PRO A 264 -2.75 11.73 -15.22
CA PRO A 264 -3.18 13.05 -14.77
C PRO A 264 -4.59 13.00 -14.16
N ALA A 265 -4.74 13.47 -12.93
CA ALA A 265 -6.03 13.67 -12.31
C ALA A 265 -6.73 14.91 -12.90
N ALA A 266 -7.93 14.71 -13.46
CA ALA A 266 -8.82 15.80 -13.83
C ALA A 266 -9.37 16.47 -12.55
N SER A 267 -9.08 17.76 -12.37
CA SER A 267 -9.63 18.56 -11.28
C SER A 267 -11.04 19.03 -11.63
N SER A 268 -12.06 18.39 -11.06
CA SER A 268 -13.42 18.94 -11.02
C SER A 268 -13.54 19.95 -9.88
N LYS A 269 -13.51 21.23 -10.23
CA LYS A 269 -13.86 22.35 -9.34
C LYS A 269 -15.31 22.21 -8.85
N VAL A 270 -15.52 22.28 -7.54
CA VAL A 270 -16.82 22.62 -6.94
C VAL A 270 -16.73 24.07 -6.43
N PRO A 271 -17.56 25.02 -6.89
CA PRO A 271 -17.54 26.40 -6.41
C PRO A 271 -18.46 26.58 -5.20
N THR A 272 -17.93 27.10 -4.09
CA THR A 272 -18.73 27.63 -2.98
C THR A 272 -19.20 29.05 -3.29
N ALA A 273 -20.50 29.28 -3.21
CA ALA A 273 -21.17 30.55 -3.48
C ALA A 273 -21.01 31.56 -2.31
N SER A 274 -21.06 32.84 -2.66
CA SER A 274 -20.77 34.02 -1.82
C SER A 274 -22.04 34.72 -1.32
N SER A 275 -22.01 35.28 -0.11
CA SER A 275 -22.87 36.39 0.37
C SER A 275 -22.27 36.96 1.67
N LYS A 276 -22.26 38.25 2.03
CA LYS A 276 -22.40 39.60 1.42
C LYS A 276 -21.95 40.59 2.55
N VAL A 277 -21.64 41.87 2.27
CA VAL A 277 -21.51 43.10 3.17
C VAL A 277 -20.14 43.83 3.00
N PRO A 278 -20.04 45.19 2.96
CA PRO A 278 -19.74 45.96 1.76
C PRO A 278 -18.42 46.77 1.80
N THR A 279 -18.08 47.35 0.65
CA THR A 279 -16.91 48.21 0.33
C THR A 279 -16.81 49.50 1.15
N PRO A 280 -15.58 49.95 1.44
CA PRO A 280 -15.23 51.36 1.26
C PRO A 280 -14.19 51.57 0.15
N ASP A 281 -14.53 52.48 -0.76
CA ASP A 281 -13.65 53.14 -1.72
C ASP A 281 -12.81 54.21 -0.98
N ALA A 282 -11.48 54.25 -1.20
CA ALA A 282 -10.64 55.46 -1.30
C ALA A 282 -9.14 55.21 -1.04
N ASN A 283 -8.36 55.25 -2.13
CA ASN A 283 -7.10 55.97 -2.33
C ASN A 283 -5.90 55.81 -1.37
N VAL A 284 -4.93 54.95 -1.72
CA VAL A 284 -3.47 55.26 -1.71
C VAL A 284 -2.72 54.31 -2.71
N PRO A 285 -1.52 54.63 -3.20
CA PRO A 285 -1.16 54.76 -4.62
C PRO A 285 -0.64 53.46 -5.28
N ALA A 286 -0.61 53.47 -6.61
CA ALA A 286 -0.10 52.39 -7.46
C ALA A 286 1.31 51.94 -7.07
N ALA A 287 1.41 50.75 -6.47
CA ALA A 287 2.66 50.01 -6.35
C ALA A 287 2.83 49.12 -7.60
N SER A 288 3.84 49.45 -8.41
CA SER A 288 4.34 48.61 -9.49
C SER A 288 4.81 47.26 -8.93
N SER A 289 4.03 46.20 -9.11
CA SER A 289 4.49 44.81 -8.96
C SER A 289 4.91 44.25 -10.32
N LYS A 290 6.08 44.68 -10.81
CA LYS A 290 6.90 43.78 -11.64
C LYS A 290 7.35 42.64 -10.74
N VAL A 291 6.64 41.52 -10.76
CA VAL A 291 7.20 40.24 -10.32
C VAL A 291 8.12 39.75 -11.44
N PRO A 292 9.38 39.37 -11.13
CA PRO A 292 10.40 39.10 -12.13
C PRO A 292 10.17 37.77 -12.85
N THR A 293 10.51 37.73 -14.13
CA THR A 293 10.91 36.49 -14.82
C THR A 293 12.06 35.83 -14.04
N PRO A 294 12.06 34.51 -13.82
CA PRO A 294 13.22 33.83 -13.27
C PRO A 294 14.43 34.04 -14.18
N ASP A 295 15.46 34.70 -13.65
CA ASP A 295 16.79 34.75 -14.24
C ASP A 295 17.37 33.33 -14.18
N ALA A 296 17.58 32.74 -15.36
CA ALA A 296 18.35 31.52 -15.52
C ALA A 296 19.85 31.87 -15.42
N ASN A 297 20.36 32.06 -14.21
CA ASN A 297 21.80 32.10 -13.96
C ASN A 297 22.30 30.69 -13.63
N VAL A 298 22.40 29.86 -14.67
CA VAL A 298 23.33 28.73 -14.71
C VAL A 298 24.61 29.24 -15.37
N PRO A 299 25.77 29.22 -14.69
CA PRO A 299 27.03 29.63 -15.30
C PRO A 299 27.36 28.74 -16.50
N THR A 300 27.64 29.37 -17.64
CA THR A 300 28.23 28.76 -18.83
C THR A 300 29.62 28.18 -18.50
N PRO A 301 29.95 26.96 -18.94
CA PRO A 301 31.33 26.50 -18.92
C PRO A 301 32.15 27.32 -19.93
N ASP A 302 33.08 28.12 -19.43
CA ASP A 302 34.10 28.78 -20.24
C ASP A 302 35.10 27.71 -20.72
N ALA A 303 35.19 27.57 -22.04
CA ALA A 303 36.10 26.66 -22.70
C ALA A 303 37.52 27.26 -22.72
N ASN A 304 38.37 26.84 -21.79
CA ASN A 304 39.83 26.97 -21.91
C ASN A 304 40.45 25.57 -21.97
N VAL A 305 40.40 24.97 -23.16
CA VAL A 305 41.18 23.78 -23.52
C VAL A 305 42.17 24.21 -24.62
N PRO A 306 43.49 24.01 -24.46
CA PRO A 306 44.46 24.35 -25.48
C PRO A 306 44.25 23.53 -26.78
N THR A 307 44.38 24.21 -27.91
CA THR A 307 44.36 23.68 -29.28
C THR A 307 45.43 22.59 -29.50
N PRO A 308 45.10 21.46 -30.13
CA PRO A 308 46.09 20.62 -30.80
C PRO A 308 46.53 21.27 -32.13
N ASP A 309 47.83 21.38 -32.32
CA ASP A 309 48.51 21.87 -33.52
C ASP A 309 48.12 21.04 -34.76
N ALA A 310 47.58 21.72 -35.78
CA ALA A 310 47.33 21.13 -37.09
C ALA A 310 48.50 21.47 -38.03
N ASN A 311 49.46 20.55 -38.14
CA ASN A 311 50.42 20.50 -39.24
C ASN A 311 50.45 19.08 -39.81
N VAL A 312 49.49 18.77 -40.69
CA VAL A 312 49.54 17.60 -41.58
C VAL A 312 49.39 18.12 -43.02
N PRO A 313 50.39 17.90 -43.90
CA PRO A 313 50.32 18.34 -45.29
C PRO A 313 49.32 17.52 -46.12
N THR A 314 48.65 18.19 -47.05
CA THR A 314 47.76 17.62 -48.08
C THR A 314 48.49 16.64 -49.01
N PRO A 315 47.77 15.63 -49.51
CA PRO A 315 47.92 15.30 -50.94
C PRO A 315 46.61 15.37 -51.73
N ASP A 316 46.81 15.77 -52.98
CA ASP A 316 45.87 16.07 -54.06
C ASP A 316 44.80 15.03 -54.38
N ALA A 317 43.71 15.54 -54.95
CA ALA A 317 42.70 14.80 -55.68
C ALA A 317 43.30 14.11 -56.92
N ASN A 318 42.95 12.84 -57.13
CA ASN A 318 42.55 12.31 -58.45
C ASN A 318 41.88 10.93 -58.31
N VAL A 319 40.61 10.88 -58.71
CA VAL A 319 39.79 9.67 -58.89
C VAL A 319 40.37 8.82 -60.03
N PRO A 320 40.20 7.49 -59.99
CA PRO A 320 39.62 6.86 -61.18
C PRO A 320 38.49 5.87 -60.90
N THR A 321 37.52 5.99 -61.80
CA THR A 321 36.31 5.22 -62.06
C THR A 321 36.58 3.72 -62.21
N ALA A 322 35.69 2.88 -61.67
CA ALA A 322 35.67 1.45 -61.98
C ALA A 322 35.01 1.20 -63.35
N GLY A 323 35.74 0.55 -64.26
CA GLY A 323 35.26 0.07 -65.56
C GLY A 323 36.09 -1.13 -66.05
N ALA A 324 35.41 -2.26 -66.21
CA ALA A 324 35.73 -3.51 -66.92
C ALA A 324 37.18 -3.83 -67.35
N ASN A 325 37.67 -5.02 -66.95
CA ASN A 325 38.20 -6.05 -67.89
C ASN A 325 38.46 -7.41 -67.19
N VAL A 326 37.98 -8.48 -67.83
CA VAL A 326 38.37 -9.90 -67.68
C VAL A 326 39.40 -10.20 -68.78
N PRO A 327 40.50 -10.96 -68.55
CA PRO A 327 40.51 -12.39 -68.90
C PRO A 327 41.35 -13.37 -68.04
N THR A 328 40.84 -14.60 -68.03
CA THR A 328 41.39 -15.96 -67.81
C THR A 328 42.91 -16.20 -67.71
N ALA A 329 43.31 -17.09 -66.76
CA ALA A 329 44.01 -18.37 -67.06
C ALA A 329 44.18 -19.30 -65.82
N VAL A 330 43.57 -20.50 -65.94
CA VAL A 330 44.00 -21.88 -65.58
C VAL A 330 44.94 -22.16 -64.40
N THR A 331 44.48 -22.99 -63.45
CA THR A 331 45.26 -24.10 -62.86
C THR A 331 44.34 -25.27 -62.44
N ASN A 332 44.86 -26.49 -62.62
CA ASN A 332 44.18 -27.79 -62.68
C ASN A 332 43.75 -28.42 -61.34
N VAL A 333 42.74 -29.29 -61.43
CA VAL A 333 42.21 -30.26 -60.43
C VAL A 333 43.15 -31.50 -60.38
N PRO A 334 43.14 -32.33 -59.30
CA PRO A 334 42.24 -33.49 -59.30
C PRO A 334 41.53 -33.76 -57.96
N SER A 335 40.35 -34.35 -58.08
CA SER A 335 39.48 -34.90 -57.04
C SER A 335 39.66 -36.42 -56.96
N ALA A 336 39.52 -36.99 -55.76
CA ALA A 336 39.24 -38.40 -55.52
C ALA A 336 38.15 -38.43 -54.43
N GLY A 337 36.99 -39.09 -54.55
CA GLY A 337 36.66 -40.31 -55.28
C GLY A 337 36.47 -41.42 -54.25
N GLY A 338 35.24 -41.61 -53.74
CA GLY A 338 34.91 -42.63 -52.75
C GLY A 338 33.42 -43.01 -52.82
N SER A 339 33.16 -44.13 -53.49
CA SER A 339 31.88 -44.72 -53.86
C SER A 339 31.23 -45.57 -52.76
N VAL A 340 29.90 -45.62 -52.79
CA VAL A 340 29.01 -46.58 -52.12
C VAL A 340 29.10 -47.96 -52.82
N PRO A 341 28.94 -49.07 -52.10
CA PRO A 341 28.40 -50.30 -52.68
C PRO A 341 27.06 -50.72 -52.05
N THR A 342 26.30 -51.43 -52.89
CA THR A 342 25.05 -52.18 -52.69
C THR A 342 24.98 -53.05 -51.43
#